data_AF-A0A1I1VF42-F1
#
_entry.id   AF-A0A1I1VF42-F1
#
_cell.length_a   1.000
_cell.length_b   1.000
_cell.length_c   1.000
_cell.angle_alpha   90.00
_cell.angle_beta   90.00
_cell.angle_gamma   90.00
#
_symmetry.space_group_name_H-M   'P 1'
#
loop_
_entity.id
_entity.type
_entity.pdbx_description
1 polymer ?
#
loop_
_entity_poly.entity_id
_entity_poly.type
_entity_poly.pdbx_seq_one_letter_code
_entity_poly.pdbx_strand_id
1 'polypeptide(L)'
;MVVMKEMVVFSLFVFFLFTSCSPVYYQVFEAEPTTEDIIKQTNALVYEDENCRISYDFWDEYGDMSFRVVNKTEQMLYLDLGKSFFVLNGRAYDYYQQRVFSFTSGTSVSSTKGALASKSLTGMDYTGWLLSGTLSSQVATAMAASKSNSVSIIEKQIICIPAQTSKKISEFSIYDSRIRDCDLLLFPKRKEVSTIKFTIDNSPVVFENRLVYRMGDGPEQSLIHRFFVSGITNMHKNKFIGLKTETFCGQEGVNEKEYFRYSSPDKFYISYEKTGLVNWKH
;
A
#
# COMPACT_ATOMS: atom_id res chain seq x y z
N MET A 1 12.19 54.30 -51.81
CA MET A 1 12.74 53.75 -50.56
C MET A 1 11.58 53.60 -49.60
N VAL A 2 10.96 52.42 -49.62
CA VAL A 2 9.78 52.08 -48.82
C VAL A 2 10.28 51.21 -47.67
N VAL A 3 10.20 51.69 -46.44
CA VAL A 3 10.46 50.87 -45.25
C VAL A 3 9.12 50.53 -44.64
N MET A 4 8.83 49.24 -44.66
CA MET A 4 7.58 48.61 -44.28
C MET A 4 7.76 47.97 -42.89
N LYS A 5 6.99 48.46 -41.91
CA LYS A 5 6.31 47.71 -40.83
C LYS A 5 7.08 46.55 -40.17
N GLU A 6 7.83 46.86 -39.11
CA GLU A 6 8.29 45.89 -38.10
C GLU A 6 7.17 45.68 -37.05
N MET A 7 6.38 44.63 -37.23
CA MET A 7 5.53 44.04 -36.19
C MET A 7 5.59 42.52 -36.35
N VAL A 8 6.44 41.84 -35.59
CA VAL A 8 6.21 40.44 -35.21
C VAL A 8 6.65 40.26 -33.77
N VAL A 9 5.65 40.28 -32.90
CA VAL A 9 5.73 40.08 -31.46
C VAL A 9 5.94 38.60 -31.15
N PHE A 10 7.04 38.33 -30.44
CA PHE A 10 7.18 37.42 -29.31
C PHE A 10 5.99 36.47 -29.04
N SER A 11 6.12 35.19 -29.39
CA SER A 11 5.30 34.13 -28.78
C SER A 11 6.09 32.83 -28.72
N LEU A 12 7.06 32.79 -27.80
CA LEU A 12 7.61 31.52 -27.33
C LEU A 12 6.60 30.95 -26.33
N PHE A 13 5.79 30.01 -26.81
CA PHE A 13 4.78 29.31 -26.04
C PHE A 13 5.47 28.42 -24.99
N VAL A 14 5.80 29.00 -23.84
CA VAL A 14 6.21 28.23 -22.66
C VAL A 14 4.93 27.63 -22.07
N PHE A 15 4.54 26.45 -22.57
CA PHE A 15 3.65 25.55 -21.84
C PHE A 15 4.38 25.07 -20.58
N PHE A 16 4.41 25.91 -19.54
CA PHE A 16 4.57 25.43 -18.18
C PHE A 16 3.34 24.57 -17.91
N LEU A 17 3.51 23.25 -18.01
CA LEU A 17 2.60 22.29 -17.43
C LEU A 17 2.54 22.60 -15.93
N PHE A 18 1.52 23.36 -15.52
CA PHE A 18 1.20 23.52 -14.11
C PHE A 18 0.82 22.15 -13.58
N THR A 19 1.79 21.45 -13.01
CA THR A 19 1.53 20.31 -12.14
C THR A 19 0.89 20.88 -10.87
N SER A 20 -0.43 21.05 -10.91
CA SER A 20 -1.19 21.44 -9.73
C SER A 20 -1.06 20.29 -8.72
N CYS A 21 -0.19 20.46 -7.73
CA CYS A 21 -0.11 19.57 -6.58
C CYS A 21 -1.42 19.72 -5.79
N SER A 22 -2.30 18.72 -5.90
CA SER A 22 -3.55 18.65 -5.15
C SER A 22 -3.25 18.56 -3.65
N PRO A 23 -3.97 19.31 -2.80
CA PRO A 23 -3.82 19.15 -1.36
C PRO A 23 -4.24 17.73 -0.94
N VAL A 24 -3.39 17.09 -0.14
CA VAL A 24 -3.59 15.77 0.44
C VAL A 24 -4.20 15.91 1.84
N TYR A 25 -5.15 15.03 2.12
CA TYR A 25 -5.88 14.93 3.38
C TYR A 25 -5.84 13.48 3.87
N TYR A 26 -6.09 13.31 5.17
CA TYR A 26 -6.14 12.01 5.81
C TYR A 26 -7.45 11.88 6.59
N GLN A 27 -8.10 10.74 6.46
CA GLN A 27 -9.19 10.31 7.31
C GLN A 27 -8.64 9.23 8.23
N VAL A 28 -8.54 9.54 9.51
CA VAL A 28 -7.99 8.65 10.53
C VAL A 28 -9.14 7.99 11.26
N PHE A 29 -9.11 6.68 11.35
CA PHE A 29 -10.07 5.85 12.04
C PHE A 29 -9.44 5.38 13.36
N GLU A 30 -10.18 5.49 14.45
CA GLU A 30 -9.80 5.00 15.77
C GLU A 30 -10.72 3.82 16.11
N ALA A 31 -10.14 2.67 16.40
CA ALA A 31 -10.84 1.43 16.67
C ALA A 31 -10.72 1.06 18.15
N GLU A 32 -11.81 0.56 18.72
CA GLU A 32 -11.87 0.08 20.10
C GLU A 32 -12.31 -1.39 20.12
N PRO A 33 -11.69 -2.23 20.97
CA PRO A 33 -12.16 -3.58 21.18
C PRO A 33 -13.52 -3.56 21.88
N THR A 34 -14.37 -4.54 21.59
CA THR A 34 -15.66 -4.67 22.28
C THR A 34 -15.56 -5.38 23.63
N THR A 35 -14.40 -5.94 23.92
CA THR A 35 -14.11 -6.75 25.11
C THR A 35 -12.88 -6.21 25.82
N GLU A 36 -12.83 -6.35 27.16
CA GLU A 36 -11.75 -5.80 28.01
C GLU A 36 -10.48 -6.67 28.02
N ASP A 37 -10.53 -7.87 27.44
CA ASP A 37 -9.41 -8.82 27.33
C ASP A 37 -8.34 -8.39 26.31
N ILE A 38 -8.68 -7.45 25.42
CA ILE A 38 -7.74 -6.84 24.48
C ILE A 38 -7.26 -5.50 25.03
N ILE A 39 -5.98 -5.44 25.40
CA ILE A 39 -5.38 -4.27 26.04
C ILE A 39 -4.48 -3.56 25.03
N LYS A 40 -4.67 -2.24 24.91
CA LYS A 40 -3.76 -1.38 24.15
C LYS A 40 -2.43 -1.20 24.89
N GLN A 41 -1.35 -1.63 24.25
CA GLN A 41 0.04 -1.35 24.63
C GLN A 41 0.64 -0.32 23.67
N THR A 42 1.86 0.14 23.92
CA THR A 42 2.52 1.21 23.14
C THR A 42 2.52 0.95 21.63
N ASN A 43 2.75 -0.30 21.22
CA ASN A 43 2.96 -0.68 19.82
C ASN A 43 1.98 -1.75 19.31
N ALA A 44 1.01 -2.18 20.12
CA ALA A 44 0.05 -3.21 19.72
C ALA A 44 -1.22 -3.20 20.57
N LEU A 45 -2.32 -3.67 20.01
CA LEU A 45 -3.47 -4.20 20.75
C LEU A 45 -3.20 -5.67 21.06
N VAL A 46 -3.33 -6.09 22.32
CA VAL A 46 -2.87 -7.40 22.78
C VAL A 46 -3.96 -8.14 23.54
N TYR A 47 -4.30 -9.32 23.06
CA TYR A 47 -4.97 -10.38 23.81
C TYR A 47 -3.93 -11.37 24.32
N GLU A 48 -4.10 -11.87 25.54
CA GLU A 48 -3.20 -12.87 26.12
C GLU A 48 -3.92 -13.79 27.11
N ASP A 49 -3.77 -15.09 26.91
CA ASP A 49 -4.24 -16.13 27.84
C ASP A 49 -3.09 -17.09 28.24
N GLU A 50 -3.43 -18.24 28.82
CA GLU A 50 -2.48 -19.26 29.25
C GLU A 50 -1.76 -19.95 28.06
N ASN A 51 -2.40 -20.02 26.89
CA ASN A 51 -1.92 -20.76 25.72
C ASN A 51 -1.13 -19.85 24.76
N CYS A 52 -1.65 -18.67 24.46
CA CYS A 52 -1.12 -17.82 23.42
C CYS A 52 -1.29 -16.32 23.71
N ARG A 53 -0.49 -15.54 22.98
CA ARG A 53 -0.62 -14.09 22.90
C ARG A 53 -0.89 -13.70 21.46
N ILE A 54 -1.93 -12.90 21.24
CA ILE A 54 -2.30 -12.41 19.91
C ILE A 54 -2.20 -10.90 19.92
N SER A 55 -1.45 -10.35 18.97
CA SER A 55 -1.22 -8.91 18.88
C SER A 55 -1.55 -8.36 17.50
N TYR A 56 -2.15 -7.17 17.49
CA TYR A 56 -2.53 -6.41 16.31
C TYR A 56 -1.83 -5.06 16.29
N ASP A 57 -1.53 -4.57 15.11
CA ASP A 57 -1.15 -3.19 14.85
C ASP A 57 -1.87 -2.77 13.58
N PHE A 58 -2.96 -2.01 13.74
CA PHE A 58 -3.81 -1.61 12.63
C PHE A 58 -3.20 -0.48 11.80
N TRP A 59 -2.05 0.07 12.20
CA TRP A 59 -1.47 1.24 11.58
C TRP A 59 -0.95 0.99 10.17
N ASP A 60 -1.81 1.22 9.19
CA ASP A 60 -1.46 1.30 7.77
C ASP A 60 -2.54 2.08 6.99
N GLU A 61 -2.25 2.39 5.74
CA GLU A 61 -3.28 2.85 4.81
C GLU A 61 -4.31 1.71 4.58
N TYR A 62 -5.60 2.03 4.70
CA TYR A 62 -6.72 1.09 4.73
C TYR A 62 -6.74 0.12 5.93
N GLY A 63 -5.75 0.25 6.83
CA GLY A 63 -5.55 -0.55 8.04
C GLY A 63 -5.00 -1.95 7.79
N ASP A 64 -4.04 -2.39 8.60
CA ASP A 64 -3.45 -3.73 8.54
C ASP A 64 -4.22 -4.69 9.48
N MET A 65 -5.00 -5.63 8.93
CA MET A 65 -5.68 -6.67 9.74
C MET A 65 -4.74 -7.85 10.08
N SER A 66 -3.44 -7.69 9.86
CA SER A 66 -2.48 -8.71 10.27
C SER A 66 -2.46 -8.90 11.78
N PHE A 67 -2.18 -10.14 12.18
CA PHE A 67 -2.02 -10.48 13.58
C PHE A 67 -0.84 -11.41 13.76
N ARG A 68 -0.20 -11.29 14.92
CA ARG A 68 0.87 -12.20 15.33
C ARG A 68 0.35 -13.09 16.45
N VAL A 69 0.46 -14.39 16.25
CA VAL A 69 0.19 -15.40 17.27
C VAL A 69 1.53 -15.86 17.85
N VAL A 70 1.70 -15.70 19.15
CA VAL A 70 2.84 -16.22 19.93
C VAL A 70 2.33 -17.40 20.73
N ASN A 71 2.92 -18.57 20.51
CA ASN A 71 2.66 -19.76 21.32
C ASN A 71 3.48 -19.66 22.62
N LYS A 72 2.81 -19.64 23.77
CA LYS A 72 3.45 -19.52 25.09
C LYS A 72 3.77 -20.87 25.73
N THR A 73 3.30 -21.96 25.13
CA THR A 73 3.39 -23.31 25.69
C THR A 73 4.59 -24.09 25.14
N GLU A 74 4.80 -25.28 25.71
CA GLU A 74 5.75 -26.29 25.22
C GLU A 74 5.17 -27.22 24.14
N GLN A 75 3.88 -27.09 23.82
CA GLN A 75 3.21 -27.90 22.80
C GLN A 75 3.14 -27.16 21.47
N MET A 76 2.92 -27.88 20.37
CA MET A 76 2.63 -27.26 19.08
C MET A 76 1.27 -26.58 19.12
N LEU A 77 1.16 -25.34 18.62
CA LEU A 77 -0.12 -24.67 18.38
C LEU A 77 -0.46 -24.80 16.90
N TYR A 78 -1.63 -25.32 16.58
CA TYR A 78 -2.13 -25.43 15.21
C TYR A 78 -3.26 -24.43 15.00
N LEU A 79 -3.02 -23.43 14.16
CA LEU A 79 -4.02 -22.46 13.73
C LEU A 79 -4.66 -22.95 12.43
N ASP A 80 -5.98 -23.16 12.41
CA ASP A 80 -6.72 -23.61 11.23
C ASP A 80 -7.31 -22.40 10.48
N LEU A 81 -6.62 -22.00 9.40
CA LEU A 81 -7.07 -20.90 8.54
C LEU A 81 -8.31 -21.26 7.71
N GLY A 82 -8.62 -22.54 7.53
CA GLY A 82 -9.84 -23.00 6.85
C GLY A 82 -11.09 -22.89 7.73
N LYS A 83 -10.91 -22.69 9.03
CA LYS A 83 -11.98 -22.43 10.01
C LYS A 83 -11.89 -21.03 10.65
N SER A 84 -10.95 -20.21 10.17
CA SER A 84 -10.73 -18.85 10.66
C SER A 84 -11.19 -17.85 9.61
N PHE A 85 -11.77 -16.73 10.05
CA PHE A 85 -12.39 -15.75 9.18
C PHE A 85 -12.10 -14.33 9.66
N PHE A 86 -11.82 -13.45 8.72
CA PHE A 86 -11.99 -12.02 8.92
C PHE A 86 -13.45 -11.66 8.63
N VAL A 87 -14.11 -10.90 9.50
CA VAL A 87 -15.48 -10.45 9.28
C VAL A 87 -15.51 -8.93 9.29
N LEU A 88 -16.04 -8.31 8.23
CA LEU A 88 -16.19 -6.86 8.12
C LEU A 88 -17.65 -6.53 7.84
N ASN A 89 -18.27 -5.74 8.73
CA ASN A 89 -19.67 -5.33 8.62
C ASN A 89 -20.62 -6.51 8.34
N GLY A 90 -20.40 -7.63 9.03
CA GLY A 90 -21.18 -8.86 8.91
C GLY A 90 -20.85 -9.73 7.69
N ARG A 91 -19.90 -9.36 6.84
CA ARG A 91 -19.43 -10.17 5.70
C ARG A 91 -18.16 -10.93 6.10
N ALA A 92 -18.16 -12.24 5.92
CA ALA A 92 -16.99 -13.09 6.21
C ALA A 92 -16.07 -13.23 5.00
N TYR A 93 -14.77 -13.28 5.27
CA TYR A 93 -13.67 -13.45 4.34
C TYR A 93 -12.75 -14.57 4.85
N ASP A 94 -12.54 -15.57 4.01
CA ASP A 94 -11.79 -16.78 4.38
C ASP A 94 -10.29 -16.51 4.34
N TYR A 95 -9.58 -16.80 5.43
CA TYR A 95 -8.11 -16.69 5.43
C TYR A 95 -7.46 -17.72 4.50
N TYR A 96 -8.06 -18.91 4.36
CA TYR A 96 -7.59 -19.93 3.44
C TYR A 96 -8.38 -19.90 2.12
N GLN A 97 -7.71 -19.56 1.03
CA GLN A 97 -8.34 -19.42 -0.30
C GLN A 97 -7.91 -20.51 -1.29
N GLN A 98 -7.25 -21.57 -0.82
CA GLN A 98 -6.73 -22.67 -1.65
C GLN A 98 -5.81 -22.20 -2.78
N ARG A 99 -4.97 -21.19 -2.52
CA ARG A 99 -4.12 -20.58 -3.54
C ARG A 99 -2.88 -21.42 -3.84
N VAL A 100 -2.36 -21.25 -5.05
CA VAL A 100 -1.05 -21.78 -5.48
C VAL A 100 -0.14 -20.62 -5.80
N PHE A 101 0.93 -20.46 -5.03
CA PHE A 101 1.94 -19.43 -5.26
C PHE A 101 3.01 -19.96 -6.21
N SER A 102 3.17 -19.34 -7.37
CA SER A 102 4.19 -19.71 -8.36
C SER A 102 5.32 -18.68 -8.38
N PHE A 103 6.52 -19.12 -8.03
CA PHE A 103 7.73 -18.29 -8.06
C PHE A 103 8.55 -18.67 -9.29
N THR A 104 8.68 -17.73 -10.24
CA THR A 104 9.44 -17.93 -11.47
C THR A 104 10.75 -17.17 -11.43
N SER A 105 11.86 -17.88 -11.63
CA SER A 105 13.18 -17.29 -11.83
C SER A 105 13.63 -17.59 -13.25
N GLY A 106 13.79 -16.53 -14.05
CA GLY A 106 14.18 -16.62 -15.46
C GLY A 106 15.47 -15.89 -15.76
N THR A 107 16.27 -16.43 -16.68
CA THR A 107 17.40 -15.72 -17.29
C THR A 107 17.14 -15.64 -18.79
N SER A 108 17.16 -14.43 -19.33
CA SER A 108 17.04 -14.16 -20.76
C SER A 108 18.36 -13.68 -21.33
N VAL A 109 18.81 -14.30 -22.42
CA VAL A 109 19.96 -13.86 -23.20
C VAL A 109 19.47 -13.46 -24.59
N SER A 110 19.65 -12.19 -24.94
CA SER A 110 19.36 -11.66 -26.28
C SER A 110 20.66 -11.39 -27.01
N SER A 111 20.79 -11.91 -28.23
CA SER A 111 21.91 -11.60 -29.14
C SER A 111 21.37 -11.03 -30.44
N THR A 112 21.94 -9.92 -30.89
CA THR A 112 21.55 -9.27 -32.15
C THR A 112 22.71 -9.38 -33.13
N LYS A 113 22.48 -9.97 -34.30
CA LYS A 113 23.42 -9.94 -35.41
C LYS A 113 22.86 -9.03 -36.50
N GLY A 114 23.57 -7.95 -36.80
CA GLY A 114 23.21 -7.01 -37.86
C GLY A 114 24.22 -7.05 -38.99
N ALA A 115 23.73 -6.96 -40.23
CA ALA A 115 24.53 -6.68 -41.42
C ALA A 115 24.21 -5.26 -41.90
N LEU A 116 25.24 -4.44 -42.08
CA LEU A 116 25.14 -3.08 -42.59
C LEU A 116 25.64 -3.08 -44.04
N ALA A 117 24.77 -2.72 -44.98
CA ALA A 117 25.16 -2.46 -46.36
C ALA A 117 25.04 -0.96 -46.62
N SER A 118 26.17 -0.30 -46.89
CA SER A 118 26.21 1.11 -47.27
C SER A 118 26.73 1.23 -48.70
N LYS A 119 26.02 1.98 -49.54
CA LYS A 119 26.45 2.30 -50.90
C LYS A 119 26.55 3.81 -51.05
N SER A 120 27.70 4.29 -51.53
CA SER A 120 27.84 5.68 -51.96
C SER A 120 27.22 5.84 -53.34
N LEU A 121 26.41 6.88 -53.51
CA LEU A 121 25.92 7.33 -54.80
C LEU A 121 26.54 8.68 -55.09
N THR A 122 27.18 8.78 -56.24
CA THR A 122 27.68 10.03 -56.79
C THR A 122 26.96 10.28 -58.10
N GLY A 123 26.44 11.49 -58.27
CA GLY A 123 25.68 11.88 -59.45
C GLY A 123 25.85 13.37 -59.70
N MET A 124 25.67 13.79 -60.95
CA MET A 124 25.60 15.21 -61.29
C MET A 124 24.13 15.61 -61.34
N ASP A 125 23.79 16.73 -60.72
CA ASP A 125 22.43 17.27 -60.84
C ASP A 125 22.20 17.93 -62.20
N TYR A 126 20.98 18.39 -62.44
CA TYR A 126 20.58 19.05 -63.69
C TYR A 126 21.29 20.39 -63.94
N THR A 127 21.98 20.94 -62.94
CA THR A 127 22.83 22.13 -63.05
C THR A 127 24.31 21.79 -63.27
N GLY A 128 24.65 20.50 -63.36
CA GLY A 128 26.00 20.01 -63.62
C GLY A 128 26.89 19.90 -62.37
N TRP A 129 26.32 20.05 -61.17
CA TRP A 129 27.09 20.00 -59.92
C TRP A 129 27.15 18.57 -59.38
N LEU A 130 28.34 18.16 -58.93
CA LEU A 130 28.58 16.85 -58.33
C LEU A 130 27.95 16.77 -56.93
N LEU A 131 26.91 15.95 -56.78
CA LEU A 131 26.34 15.57 -55.49
C LEU A 131 26.76 14.15 -55.12
N SER A 132 27.23 14.00 -53.87
CA SER A 132 27.58 12.70 -53.29
C SER A 132 26.74 12.47 -52.03
N GLY A 133 26.07 11.32 -51.95
CA GLY A 133 25.28 10.89 -50.79
C GLY A 133 25.55 9.43 -50.46
N THR A 134 25.29 9.02 -49.23
CA THR A 134 25.41 7.63 -48.79
C THR A 134 24.03 7.09 -48.44
N LEU A 135 23.67 5.95 -49.04
CA LEU A 135 22.46 5.22 -48.69
C LEU A 135 22.87 3.97 -47.91
N SER A 136 22.38 3.83 -46.69
CA SER A 136 22.61 2.65 -45.86
C SER A 136 21.32 1.86 -45.66
N SER A 137 21.43 0.54 -45.73
CA SER A 137 20.37 -0.42 -45.40
C SER A 137 20.87 -1.32 -44.28
N GLN A 138 20.03 -1.51 -43.26
CA GLN A 138 20.33 -2.33 -42.10
C GLN A 138 19.39 -3.52 -42.06
N VAL A 139 19.94 -4.73 -41.99
CA VAL A 139 19.17 -5.95 -41.71
C VAL A 139 19.68 -6.52 -40.39
N ALA A 140 18.82 -6.58 -39.38
CA ALA A 140 19.14 -7.13 -38.07
C ALA A 140 18.28 -8.35 -37.78
N THR A 141 18.92 -9.44 -37.36
CA THR A 141 18.26 -10.65 -36.87
C THR A 141 18.54 -10.79 -35.37
N ALA A 142 17.48 -10.86 -34.57
CA ALA A 142 17.58 -11.07 -33.13
C ALA A 142 17.32 -12.55 -32.79
N MET A 143 18.21 -13.16 -32.00
CA MET A 143 17.97 -14.45 -31.36
C MET A 143 17.87 -14.27 -29.86
N ALA A 144 16.76 -14.74 -29.28
CA ALA A 144 16.53 -14.72 -27.84
C ALA A 144 16.42 -16.16 -27.32
N ALA A 145 17.19 -16.49 -26.29
CA ALA A 145 17.06 -17.72 -25.53
C ALA A 145 16.65 -17.38 -24.10
N SER A 146 15.64 -18.07 -23.57
CA SER A 146 15.22 -17.93 -22.18
C SER A 146 15.19 -19.28 -21.49
N LYS A 147 15.67 -19.32 -20.26
CA LYS A 147 15.51 -20.48 -19.36
C LYS A 147 14.76 -20.00 -18.13
N SER A 148 13.65 -20.65 -17.81
CA SER A 148 12.83 -20.36 -16.65
C SER A 148 12.70 -21.60 -15.77
N ASN A 149 12.85 -21.42 -14.47
CA ASN A 149 12.47 -22.41 -13.47
C ASN A 149 11.27 -21.84 -12.70
N SER A 150 10.32 -22.69 -12.36
CA SER A 150 9.17 -22.31 -11.53
C SER A 150 9.03 -23.27 -10.36
N VAL A 151 8.71 -22.71 -9.19
CA VAL A 151 8.36 -23.48 -7.98
C VAL A 151 6.96 -23.07 -7.58
N SER A 152 6.06 -24.04 -7.46
CA SER A 152 4.69 -23.83 -6.99
C SER A 152 4.55 -24.30 -5.54
N ILE A 153 4.04 -23.44 -4.66
CA ILE A 153 3.78 -23.74 -3.25
C ILE A 153 2.28 -23.64 -3.01
N ILE A 154 1.70 -24.71 -2.51
CA ILE A 154 0.28 -24.75 -2.13
C ILE A 154 0.12 -24.05 -0.79
N GLU A 155 -0.87 -23.16 -0.70
CA GLU A 155 -1.25 -22.50 0.54
C GLU A 155 -1.59 -23.53 1.64
N LYS A 156 -1.10 -23.30 2.86
CA LYS A 156 -1.34 -24.21 3.98
C LYS A 156 -2.61 -23.80 4.72
N GLN A 157 -3.59 -24.69 4.76
CA GLN A 157 -4.79 -24.49 5.56
C GLN A 157 -4.46 -24.44 7.07
N ILE A 158 -3.65 -25.38 7.55
CA ILE A 158 -3.25 -25.44 8.96
C ILE A 158 -1.82 -24.90 9.10
N ILE A 159 -1.69 -23.88 9.93
CA ILE A 159 -0.42 -23.25 10.28
C ILE A 159 0.04 -23.78 11.64
N CYS A 160 1.18 -24.49 11.65
CA CYS A 160 1.82 -24.96 12.87
C CYS A 160 2.76 -23.89 13.44
N ILE A 161 2.60 -23.56 14.72
CA ILE A 161 3.43 -22.63 15.50
C ILE A 161 4.11 -23.43 16.62
N PRO A 162 5.42 -23.72 16.49
CA PRO A 162 6.17 -24.42 17.53
C PRO A 162 6.15 -23.75 18.89
N ALA A 163 6.45 -24.55 19.92
CA ALA A 163 6.62 -24.11 21.30
C ALA A 163 7.48 -22.84 21.40
N GLN A 164 7.02 -21.86 22.18
CA GLN A 164 7.72 -20.59 22.42
C GLN A 164 8.08 -19.77 21.16
N THR A 165 7.42 -20.03 20.02
CA THR A 165 7.65 -19.29 18.77
C THR A 165 6.43 -18.46 18.35
N SER A 166 6.57 -17.68 17.28
CA SER A 166 5.47 -16.89 16.74
C SER A 166 5.37 -16.97 15.22
N LYS A 167 4.16 -16.71 14.71
CA LYS A 167 3.92 -16.46 13.29
C LYS A 167 3.05 -15.21 13.12
N LYS A 168 3.35 -14.43 12.08
CA LYS A 168 2.48 -13.34 11.61
C LYS A 168 1.62 -13.88 10.47
N ILE A 169 0.32 -13.62 10.55
CA ILE A 169 -0.65 -13.88 9.49
C ILE A 169 -1.05 -12.52 8.94
N SER A 170 -0.95 -12.37 7.61
CA SER A 170 -1.18 -11.12 6.89
C SER A 170 -1.97 -11.43 5.63
N GLU A 171 -3.16 -10.86 5.49
CA GLU A 171 -4.05 -11.14 4.34
C GLU A 171 -4.95 -9.95 4.00
N PHE A 172 -5.60 -9.34 5.00
CA PHE A 172 -6.66 -8.37 4.77
C PHE A 172 -6.26 -6.96 5.21
N SER A 173 -6.83 -5.98 4.52
CA SER A 173 -6.97 -4.62 5.04
C SER A 173 -8.32 -4.45 5.74
N ILE A 174 -8.43 -3.48 6.65
CA ILE A 174 -9.62 -3.31 7.48
C ILE A 174 -10.75 -2.66 6.68
N TYR A 175 -10.51 -1.49 6.09
CA TYR A 175 -11.54 -0.70 5.41
C TYR A 175 -10.92 0.23 4.39
N ASP A 176 -11.41 0.18 3.15
CA ASP A 176 -10.83 0.86 1.99
C ASP A 176 -11.60 2.11 1.54
N SER A 177 -12.72 2.40 2.19
CA SER A 177 -13.69 3.38 1.72
C SER A 177 -13.72 4.61 2.63
N ARG A 178 -13.74 5.80 2.04
CA ARG A 178 -13.87 7.04 2.82
C ARG A 178 -15.30 7.24 3.29
N ILE A 179 -15.47 7.55 4.58
CA ILE A 179 -16.75 7.87 5.21
C ILE A 179 -17.02 9.38 5.09
N ARG A 180 -18.26 9.71 4.76
CA ARG A 180 -18.79 11.07 4.78
C ARG A 180 -19.90 11.17 5.80
N ASP A 181 -19.94 12.30 6.47
CA ASP A 181 -20.97 12.60 7.45
C ASP A 181 -21.21 14.12 7.45
N CYS A 182 -22.44 14.56 7.75
CA CYS A 182 -22.77 15.98 7.80
C CYS A 182 -21.94 16.74 8.85
N ASP A 183 -21.50 16.06 9.90
CA ASP A 183 -20.68 16.63 10.97
C ASP A 183 -19.16 16.41 10.76
N LEU A 184 -18.77 15.90 9.58
CA LEU A 184 -17.38 15.62 9.22
C LEU A 184 -16.95 16.43 7.99
N LEU A 185 -16.12 17.45 8.20
CA LEU A 185 -15.58 18.26 7.09
C LEU A 185 -14.72 17.40 6.17
N LEU A 186 -15.03 17.45 4.86
CA LEU A 186 -14.32 16.70 3.84
C LEU A 186 -12.92 17.25 3.58
N PHE A 187 -12.75 18.57 3.66
CA PHE A 187 -11.47 19.24 3.39
C PHE A 187 -11.13 20.25 4.50
N PRO A 188 -10.76 19.80 5.71
CA PRO A 188 -10.41 20.70 6.81
C PRO A 188 -9.25 21.62 6.46
N LYS A 189 -9.25 22.85 6.98
CA LYS A 189 -8.12 23.77 6.77
C LYS A 189 -6.83 23.22 7.42
N ARG A 190 -5.67 23.75 7.03
CA ARG A 190 -4.34 23.33 7.52
C ARG A 190 -4.18 23.26 9.05
N LYS A 191 -5.00 23.98 9.82
CA LYS A 191 -4.94 24.01 11.31
C LYS A 191 -6.18 23.40 11.96
N GLU A 192 -7.14 22.93 11.16
CA GLU A 192 -8.44 22.43 11.60
C GLU A 192 -8.45 20.90 11.56
N VAL A 193 -9.19 20.32 12.49
CA VAL A 193 -9.50 18.89 12.53
C VAL A 193 -11.01 18.77 12.66
N SER A 194 -11.60 17.79 11.99
CA SER A 194 -13.03 17.48 12.11
C SER A 194 -13.16 16.06 12.61
N THR A 195 -13.78 15.87 13.77
CA THR A 195 -13.88 14.56 14.42
C THR A 195 -15.34 14.26 14.73
N ILE A 196 -15.76 13.04 14.39
CA ILE A 196 -17.03 12.45 14.82
C ILE A 196 -16.73 11.20 15.66
N LYS A 197 -17.58 10.92 16.64
CA LYS A 197 -17.47 9.76 17.54
C LYS A 197 -18.65 8.83 17.35
N PHE A 198 -18.41 7.55 17.56
CA PHE A 198 -19.37 6.48 17.45
C PHE A 198 -19.35 5.61 18.71
N THR A 199 -20.48 4.95 18.91
CA THR A 199 -20.68 3.84 19.82
C THR A 199 -20.71 2.55 18.99
N ILE A 200 -20.68 1.40 19.64
CA ILE A 200 -20.80 0.12 18.96
C ILE A 200 -22.07 0.02 18.08
N ASP A 201 -23.19 0.62 18.52
CA ASP A 201 -24.50 0.49 17.86
C ASP A 201 -24.63 1.33 16.57
N ASN A 202 -23.83 2.39 16.43
CA ASN A 202 -23.87 3.31 15.29
C ASN A 202 -22.54 3.42 14.55
N SER A 203 -21.57 2.55 14.86
CA SER A 203 -20.29 2.54 14.17
C SER A 203 -20.47 2.10 12.71
N PRO A 204 -19.93 2.86 11.74
CA PRO A 204 -20.03 2.49 10.33
C PRO A 204 -19.09 1.33 9.94
N VAL A 205 -18.13 1.01 10.80
CA VAL A 205 -17.13 -0.02 10.57
C VAL A 205 -16.99 -0.87 11.83
N VAL A 206 -17.51 -2.09 11.76
CA VAL A 206 -17.39 -3.12 12.78
C VAL A 206 -16.68 -4.31 12.14
N PHE A 207 -15.64 -4.80 12.80
CA PHE A 207 -14.85 -5.89 12.26
C PHE A 207 -14.42 -6.89 13.31
N GLU A 208 -14.19 -8.12 12.88
CA GLU A 208 -13.88 -9.24 13.75
C GLU A 208 -12.78 -10.11 13.14
N ASN A 209 -11.96 -10.67 14.01
CA ASN A 209 -11.08 -11.77 13.66
C ASN A 209 -11.54 -13.01 14.44
N ARG A 210 -12.06 -14.00 13.71
CA ARG A 210 -12.53 -15.27 14.24
C ARG A 210 -11.47 -16.32 13.98
N LEU A 211 -10.87 -16.82 15.04
CA LEU A 211 -9.75 -17.74 14.98
C LEU A 211 -10.15 -19.09 15.57
N VAL A 212 -9.67 -20.16 14.94
CA VAL A 212 -9.78 -21.52 15.46
C VAL A 212 -8.38 -22.11 15.57
N TYR A 213 -8.00 -22.53 16.77
CA TYR A 213 -6.72 -23.19 17.01
C TYR A 213 -6.86 -24.39 17.94
N ARG A 214 -5.82 -25.22 18.01
CA ARG A 214 -5.70 -26.31 18.99
C ARG A 214 -4.27 -26.45 19.48
N MET A 215 -4.10 -26.95 20.71
CA MET A 215 -2.80 -27.25 21.32
C MET A 215 -2.52 -28.74 21.22
N GLY A 216 -1.41 -29.12 20.57
CA GLY A 216 -1.08 -30.52 20.32
C GLY A 216 -2.26 -31.27 19.71
N ASP A 217 -2.59 -32.43 20.26
CA ASP A 217 -3.77 -33.24 19.89
C ASP A 217 -5.02 -32.92 20.74
N GLY A 218 -5.01 -31.77 21.43
CA GLY A 218 -6.14 -31.30 22.22
C GLY A 218 -7.32 -30.80 21.39
N PRO A 219 -8.43 -30.42 22.06
CA PRO A 219 -9.64 -29.95 21.39
C PRO A 219 -9.41 -28.60 20.69
N GLU A 220 -10.25 -28.34 19.69
CA GLU A 220 -10.32 -27.03 19.03
C GLU A 220 -10.88 -25.97 19.98
N GLN A 221 -10.27 -24.79 19.95
CA GLN A 221 -10.65 -23.60 20.69
C GLN A 221 -11.00 -22.50 19.68
N SER A 222 -12.09 -21.78 19.94
CA SER A 222 -12.52 -20.65 19.12
C SER A 222 -12.34 -19.35 19.87
N LEU A 223 -11.79 -18.36 19.19
CA LEU A 223 -11.52 -17.03 19.72
C LEU A 223 -12.09 -15.99 18.76
N ILE A 224 -12.80 -14.99 19.30
CA ILE A 224 -13.41 -13.93 18.52
C ILE A 224 -12.93 -12.59 19.07
N HIS A 225 -12.08 -11.91 18.32
CA HIS A 225 -11.68 -10.54 18.62
C HIS A 225 -12.52 -9.59 17.78
N ARG A 226 -13.40 -8.82 18.42
CA ARG A 226 -14.29 -7.88 17.76
C ARG A 226 -13.89 -6.45 18.11
N PHE A 227 -13.94 -5.58 17.12
CA PHE A 227 -13.62 -4.17 17.20
C PHE A 227 -14.68 -3.35 16.47
N PHE A 228 -14.81 -2.09 16.86
CA PHE A 228 -15.61 -1.10 16.14
C PHE A 228 -14.83 0.21 16.03
N VAL A 229 -15.07 0.98 14.99
CA VAL A 229 -14.51 2.32 14.87
C VAL A 229 -15.27 3.23 15.83
N SER A 230 -14.59 3.74 16.87
CA SER A 230 -15.13 4.65 17.88
C SER A 230 -14.99 6.12 17.47
N GLY A 231 -14.14 6.44 16.49
CA GLY A 231 -13.99 7.80 16.02
C GLY A 231 -13.38 7.90 14.63
N ILE A 232 -13.78 8.93 13.90
CA ILE A 232 -13.22 9.28 12.60
C ILE A 232 -12.80 10.75 12.62
N THR A 233 -11.57 11.02 12.20
CA THR A 233 -11.01 12.37 12.14
C THR A 233 -10.46 12.69 10.75
N ASN A 234 -10.99 13.74 10.12
CA ASN A 234 -10.42 14.32 8.91
C ASN A 234 -9.41 15.41 9.26
N MET A 235 -8.28 15.43 8.54
CA MET A 235 -7.25 16.46 8.68
C MET A 235 -6.42 16.67 7.42
N HIS A 236 -5.82 17.85 7.28
CA HIS A 236 -4.90 18.18 6.20
C HIS A 236 -3.50 17.53 6.42
N LYS A 237 -2.77 17.18 5.35
CA LYS A 237 -1.41 16.57 5.39
C LYS A 237 -0.47 17.23 6.42
N ASN A 238 -0.35 18.56 6.38
CA ASN A 238 0.49 19.33 7.32
C ASN A 238 0.20 19.12 8.82
N LYS A 239 -1.00 18.67 9.18
CA LYS A 239 -1.32 18.28 10.56
C LYS A 239 -0.98 16.82 10.82
N PHE A 240 -1.24 15.95 9.87
CA PHE A 240 -1.00 14.52 10.01
C PHE A 240 0.48 14.14 10.00
N ILE A 241 1.28 14.83 9.17
CA ILE A 241 2.70 14.53 8.96
C ILE A 241 3.59 15.52 9.73
N GLY A 242 4.57 14.98 10.43
CA GLY A 242 5.70 15.70 11.00
C GLY A 242 6.97 15.44 10.20
N LEU A 243 7.95 16.30 10.36
CA LEU A 243 9.31 16.11 9.84
C LEU A 243 10.22 15.87 11.03
N LYS A 244 11.05 14.83 10.95
CA LYS A 244 12.04 14.51 11.97
C LYS A 244 13.34 14.08 11.31
N THR A 245 14.44 14.55 11.85
CA THR A 245 15.77 14.08 11.49
C THR A 245 16.03 12.74 12.17
N GLU A 246 16.50 11.75 11.42
CA GLU A 246 16.95 10.50 12.02
C GLU A 246 18.30 10.71 12.70
N THR A 247 18.42 10.21 13.92
CA THR A 247 19.70 10.12 14.62
C THR A 247 20.18 8.69 14.56
N PHE A 248 21.36 8.46 13.99
CA PHE A 248 21.99 7.14 13.94
C PHE A 248 23.31 7.20 14.70
N CYS A 249 23.46 6.37 15.73
CA CYS A 249 24.64 6.38 16.61
C CYS A 249 24.99 7.77 17.19
N GLY A 250 23.98 8.56 17.56
CA GLY A 250 24.16 9.91 18.10
C GLY A 250 24.52 10.99 17.07
N GLN A 251 24.61 10.64 15.78
CA GLN A 251 24.82 11.59 14.69
C GLN A 251 23.48 11.89 14.03
N GLU A 252 23.14 13.18 13.94
CA GLU A 252 21.94 13.62 13.21
C GLU A 252 22.19 13.50 11.71
N GLY A 253 21.24 12.88 11.01
CA GLY A 253 21.22 12.85 9.55
C GLY A 253 21.01 14.24 8.97
N VAL A 254 21.32 14.40 7.68
CA VAL A 254 21.12 15.68 6.99
C VAL A 254 19.69 15.81 6.45
N ASN A 255 19.02 14.68 6.22
CA ASN A 255 17.70 14.63 5.60
C ASN A 255 16.60 14.47 6.65
N GLU A 256 15.60 15.35 6.57
CA GLU A 256 14.36 15.18 7.31
C GLU A 256 13.52 14.05 6.68
N LYS A 257 12.96 13.18 7.51
CA LYS A 257 12.00 12.16 7.11
C LYS A 257 10.61 12.51 7.61
N GLU A 258 9.62 12.30 6.75
CA GLU A 258 8.20 12.39 7.12
C GLU A 258 7.87 11.26 8.11
N TYR A 259 7.16 11.60 9.19
CA TYR A 259 6.59 10.63 10.12
C TYR A 259 5.14 11.00 10.43
N PHE A 260 4.35 10.00 10.81
CA PHE A 260 2.95 10.20 11.17
C PHE A 260 2.82 10.61 12.63
N ARG A 261 2.21 11.78 12.89
CA ARG A 261 2.03 12.31 14.25
C ARG A 261 0.99 11.55 15.06
N TYR A 262 0.09 10.83 14.38
CA TYR A 262 -1.07 10.16 14.98
C TYR A 262 -0.97 8.64 14.89
N SER A 263 0.22 8.10 14.64
CA SER A 263 0.46 6.65 14.60
C SER A 263 0.16 6.02 15.94
N SER A 264 -0.69 5.00 15.92
CA SER A 264 -1.10 4.23 17.10
C SER A 264 -1.67 2.89 16.64
N PRO A 265 -1.47 1.79 17.39
CA PRO A 265 -1.86 0.45 16.94
C PRO A 265 -3.36 0.20 16.84
N ASP A 266 -4.16 1.08 17.44
CA ASP A 266 -5.62 1.10 17.38
C ASP A 266 -6.15 2.05 16.30
N LYS A 267 -5.28 2.57 15.43
CA LYS A 267 -5.64 3.52 14.39
C LYS A 267 -5.23 3.03 13.02
N PHE A 268 -5.98 3.45 12.02
CA PHE A 268 -5.61 3.31 10.62
C PHE A 268 -6.04 4.56 9.86
N TYR A 269 -5.61 4.72 8.61
CA TYR A 269 -5.94 5.92 7.84
C TYR A 269 -6.26 5.63 6.37
N ILE A 270 -6.94 6.59 5.75
CA ILE A 270 -7.11 6.65 4.29
C ILE A 270 -6.60 8.02 3.84
N SER A 271 -5.65 8.03 2.90
CA SER A 271 -5.23 9.27 2.26
C SER A 271 -6.15 9.61 1.08
N TYR A 272 -6.41 10.89 0.86
CA TYR A 272 -7.21 11.32 -0.28
C TYR A 272 -6.88 12.75 -0.70
N GLU A 273 -7.18 13.05 -1.97
CA GLU A 273 -6.89 14.33 -2.58
C GLU A 273 -8.16 15.09 -2.94
N LYS A 274 -8.06 16.42 -2.94
CA LYS A 274 -9.08 17.26 -3.56
C LYS A 274 -8.84 17.35 -5.06
N THR A 275 -9.50 16.51 -5.84
CA THR A 275 -9.44 16.52 -7.31
C THR A 275 -10.57 17.37 -7.90
N GLY A 276 -10.23 18.36 -8.74
CA GLY A 276 -11.21 19.19 -9.46
C GLY A 276 -12.03 20.18 -8.62
N LEU A 277 -13.13 20.69 -9.20
CA LEU A 277 -14.07 21.64 -8.58
C LEU A 277 -15.06 20.93 -7.62
N VAL A 278 -14.54 20.14 -6.68
CA VAL A 278 -15.38 19.53 -5.63
C VAL A 278 -15.74 20.63 -4.62
N ASN A 279 -16.99 21.09 -4.69
CA ASN A 279 -17.57 22.14 -3.84
C ASN A 279 -18.28 21.59 -2.58
N TRP A 280 -18.17 20.28 -2.33
CA TRP A 280 -18.77 19.64 -1.16
C TRP A 280 -17.97 19.99 0.10
N LYS A 281 -18.67 20.50 1.12
CA LYS A 281 -18.09 20.83 2.42
C LYS A 281 -17.88 19.58 3.29
N HIS A 282 -18.75 18.59 3.17
CA HIS A 282 -18.79 17.34 3.93
C HIS A 282 -18.85 16.13 2.97
#